data_AF-A0A0X8NVB7-F1
#
_entry.id   AF-A0A0X8NVB7-F1
#
_cell.length_a   1.000
_cell.length_b   1.000
_cell.length_c   1.000
_cell.angle_alpha   90.00
_cell.angle_beta   90.00
_cell.angle_gamma   90.00
#
_symmetry.space_group_name_H-M   'P 1'
#
loop_
_entity.id
_entity.type
_entity.pdbx_description
1 polymer ?
#
loop_
_entity_poly.entity_id
_entity_poly.type
_entity_poly.pdbx_seq_one_letter_code
_entity_poly.pdbx_strand_id
1 'polypeptide(L)'
;MQENTSAAALVDALRTDRAALQLWQSVAREYQARHAEVLAPLEVTQIELKAKLVFCFDHACKQKELTRAERQLVSEIAAQLGQETLFSILLDGTPAECDVERLKAVYRKHSDSDIDAEVAEEREAEAADRAASAQAQADEPATTVTFAPDALAQAEALLALGPDGLDGVAEDKLALAVPVLREQLAALNRELAAFERDFKSEYRFDPEQPIDPADLMEDLDAEIADVQDYIGELEFELSQFVDMQQLKGWLKAMKKQLEATRRREARG
;
A
#
# COMPACT_ATOMS: atom_id res chain seq x y z
N MET A 1 -22.42 20.56 36.43
CA MET A 1 -22.11 19.09 36.44
C MET A 1 -21.98 18.55 35.02
N GLN A 2 -22.95 18.80 34.13
CA GLN A 2 -22.90 18.38 32.72
C GLN A 2 -21.70 18.96 31.94
N GLU A 3 -21.33 20.23 32.18
CA GLU A 3 -20.17 20.85 31.51
C GLU A 3 -18.83 20.26 31.96
N ASN A 4 -18.72 19.84 33.23
CA ASN A 4 -17.52 19.19 33.75
C ASN A 4 -17.31 17.81 33.10
N THR A 5 -18.37 16.98 33.04
CA THR A 5 -18.32 15.69 32.33
C THR A 5 -17.98 15.86 30.85
N SER A 6 -18.53 16.88 30.18
CA SER A 6 -18.19 17.16 28.78
C SER A 6 -16.73 17.61 28.61
N ALA A 7 -16.19 18.41 29.53
CA ALA A 7 -14.81 18.88 29.46
C ALA A 7 -13.81 17.74 29.73
N ALA A 8 -14.09 16.88 30.72
CA ALA A 8 -13.26 15.72 31.04
C ALA A 8 -13.15 14.78 29.83
N ALA A 9 -14.27 14.46 29.17
CA ALA A 9 -14.28 13.63 27.98
C ALA A 9 -13.46 14.24 26.82
N LEU A 10 -13.53 15.56 26.60
CA LEU A 10 -12.74 16.24 25.56
C LEU A 10 -11.24 16.24 25.88
N VAL A 11 -10.87 16.45 27.14
CA VAL A 11 -9.47 16.40 27.59
C VAL A 11 -8.90 14.99 27.42
N ASP A 12 -9.69 13.96 27.74
CA ASP A 12 -9.29 12.56 27.59
C ASP A 12 -9.14 12.16 26.11
N ALA A 13 -10.11 12.53 25.27
CA ALA A 13 -10.04 12.32 23.82
C ALA A 13 -8.81 13.02 23.19
N LEU A 14 -8.55 14.28 23.54
CA LEU A 14 -7.37 15.01 23.08
C LEU A 14 -6.05 14.34 23.50
N ARG A 15 -5.99 13.75 24.69
CA ARG A 15 -4.80 13.02 25.14
C ARG A 15 -4.62 11.73 24.35
N THR A 16 -5.72 11.01 24.11
CA THR A 16 -5.73 9.76 23.34
C THR A 16 -5.30 10.01 21.89
N ASP A 17 -5.92 10.97 21.21
CA ASP A 17 -5.62 11.30 19.81
C ASP A 17 -4.19 11.85 19.65
N ARG A 18 -3.67 12.61 20.63
CA ARG A 18 -2.27 13.05 20.61
C ARG A 18 -1.30 11.89 20.76
N ALA A 19 -1.62 10.92 21.62
CA ALA A 19 -0.81 9.71 21.77
C ALA A 19 -0.86 8.87 20.49
N ALA A 20 -2.02 8.73 19.85
CA ALA A 20 -2.18 8.06 18.57
C ALA A 20 -1.35 8.75 17.47
N LEU A 21 -1.38 10.08 17.39
CA LEU A 21 -0.59 10.83 16.40
C LEU A 21 0.92 10.64 16.63
N GLN A 22 1.37 10.64 17.88
CA GLN A 22 2.78 10.36 18.20
C GLN A 22 3.18 8.92 17.82
N LEU A 23 2.31 7.94 18.08
CA LEU A 23 2.54 6.55 17.68
C LEU A 23 2.70 6.47 16.16
N TRP A 24 1.73 7.00 15.41
CA TRP A 24 1.77 7.08 13.95
C TRP A 24 3.06 7.72 13.43
N GLN A 25 3.45 8.88 13.96
CA GLN A 25 4.68 9.56 13.55
C GLN A 25 5.95 8.75 13.86
N SER A 26 5.96 7.99 14.95
CA SER A 26 7.10 7.15 15.31
C SER A 26 7.21 5.92 14.40
N VAL A 27 6.10 5.20 14.22
CA VAL A 27 6.06 3.98 13.41
C VAL A 27 6.26 4.31 11.94
N ALA A 28 5.68 5.38 11.41
CA ALA A 28 5.87 5.76 10.01
C ALA A 28 7.34 6.01 9.65
N ARG A 29 8.14 6.55 10.59
CA ARG A 29 9.59 6.72 10.38
C ARG A 29 10.34 5.39 10.36
N GLU A 30 9.95 4.47 11.24
CA GLU A 30 10.52 3.13 11.29
C GLU A 30 10.16 2.34 10.04
N TYR A 31 8.89 2.38 9.65
CA TYR A 31 8.37 1.81 8.41
C TYR A 31 9.13 2.36 7.20
N GLN A 32 9.24 3.68 7.07
CA GLN A 32 9.96 4.33 5.96
C GLN A 32 11.40 3.83 5.86
N ALA A 33 12.11 3.78 6.99
CA ALA A 33 13.50 3.32 7.02
C ALA A 33 13.59 1.85 6.60
N ARG A 34 12.76 0.98 7.17
CA ARG A 34 12.78 -0.46 6.89
C ARG A 34 12.34 -0.78 5.47
N HIS A 35 11.31 -0.10 4.96
CA HIS A 35 10.87 -0.17 3.58
C HIS A 35 12.02 0.21 2.62
N ALA A 36 12.64 1.37 2.83
CA ALA A 36 13.71 1.85 1.97
C ALA A 36 14.99 0.98 2.02
N GLU A 37 15.34 0.46 3.19
CA GLU A 37 16.58 -0.32 3.38
C GLU A 37 16.43 -1.80 3.02
N VAL A 38 15.23 -2.36 3.13
CA VAL A 38 14.99 -3.81 3.00
C VAL A 38 14.00 -4.14 1.90
N LEU A 39 12.75 -3.68 2.00
CA LEU A 39 11.69 -4.08 1.08
C LEU A 39 11.96 -3.59 -0.36
N ALA A 40 12.22 -2.29 -0.53
CA ALA A 40 12.40 -1.70 -1.85
C ALA A 40 13.54 -2.37 -2.66
N PRO A 41 14.75 -2.64 -2.10
CA PRO A 41 15.77 -3.41 -2.81
C PRO A 41 15.35 -4.84 -3.20
N LEU A 42 14.52 -5.50 -2.38
CA LEU A 42 13.99 -6.83 -2.69
C LEU A 42 12.98 -6.77 -3.84
N GLU A 43 12.09 -5.79 -3.86
CA GLU A 43 11.14 -5.58 -4.98
C GLU A 43 11.87 -5.34 -6.30
N VAL A 44 12.96 -4.55 -6.29
CA VAL A 44 13.83 -4.38 -7.47
C VAL A 44 14.38 -5.72 -7.94
N THR A 45 14.93 -6.50 -7.00
CA THR A 45 15.49 -7.84 -7.29
C THR A 45 14.42 -8.78 -7.87
N GLN A 46 13.23 -8.78 -7.26
CA GLN A 46 12.08 -9.54 -7.71
C GLN A 46 11.70 -9.19 -9.15
N ILE A 47 11.55 -7.90 -9.48
CA ILE A 47 11.21 -7.44 -10.83
C ILE A 47 12.28 -7.84 -11.85
N GLU A 48 13.55 -7.72 -11.50
CA GLU A 48 14.64 -8.13 -12.39
C GLU A 48 14.64 -9.64 -12.66
N LEU A 49 14.34 -10.46 -11.66
CA LEU A 49 14.20 -11.90 -11.80
C LEU A 49 12.97 -12.26 -12.65
N LYS A 50 11.82 -11.60 -12.44
CA LYS A 50 10.64 -11.76 -13.32
C LYS A 50 10.97 -11.41 -14.77
N ALA A 51 11.64 -10.29 -15.02
CA ALA A 51 12.06 -9.88 -16.36
C ALA A 51 13.00 -10.92 -17.01
N LYS A 52 13.99 -11.43 -16.27
CA LYS A 52 14.87 -12.52 -16.74
C LYS A 52 14.07 -13.76 -17.09
N LEU A 53 13.09 -14.13 -16.27
CA LEU A 53 12.25 -15.29 -16.47
C LEU A 53 11.36 -15.15 -17.73
N VAL A 54 10.77 -13.98 -17.95
CA VAL A 54 10.05 -13.64 -19.19
C VAL A 54 10.94 -13.84 -20.43
N PHE A 55 12.20 -13.38 -20.38
CA PHE A 55 13.14 -13.59 -21.48
C PHE A 55 13.49 -15.08 -21.70
N CYS A 56 13.60 -15.86 -20.62
CA CYS A 56 13.78 -17.31 -20.71
C CYS A 56 12.58 -17.99 -21.39
N PHE A 57 11.35 -17.59 -21.06
CA PHE A 57 10.14 -18.10 -21.72
C PHE A 57 10.05 -17.71 -23.21
N ASP A 58 10.36 -16.46 -23.57
CA ASP A 58 10.43 -16.04 -24.99
C ASP A 58 11.44 -16.89 -25.77
N HIS A 59 12.61 -17.15 -25.17
CA HIS A 59 13.62 -18.00 -25.78
C HIS A 59 13.14 -19.45 -25.93
N ALA A 60 12.54 -20.02 -24.87
CA ALA A 60 12.01 -21.38 -24.88
C ALA A 60 10.96 -21.59 -25.98
N CYS A 61 10.11 -20.59 -26.24
CA CYS A 61 9.13 -20.65 -27.35
C CYS A 61 9.76 -20.88 -28.73
N LYS A 62 11.03 -20.52 -28.93
CA LYS A 62 11.74 -20.69 -30.22
C LYS A 62 12.32 -22.10 -30.38
N GLN A 63 12.37 -22.89 -29.31
CA GLN A 63 12.94 -24.23 -29.29
C GLN A 63 11.98 -25.25 -29.92
N LYS A 64 12.54 -26.16 -30.74
CA LYS A 64 11.76 -27.13 -31.52
C LYS A 64 11.30 -28.33 -30.68
N GLU A 65 11.97 -28.53 -29.55
CA GLU A 65 11.75 -29.62 -28.61
C GLU A 65 10.40 -29.49 -27.90
N LEU A 66 9.91 -28.27 -27.68
CA LEU A 66 8.58 -28.05 -27.11
C LEU A 66 7.48 -28.45 -28.08
N THR A 67 6.42 -29.04 -27.57
CA THR A 67 5.19 -29.28 -28.31
C THR A 67 4.43 -27.98 -28.54
N ARG A 68 3.42 -28.00 -29.42
CA ARG A 68 2.56 -26.83 -29.63
C ARG A 68 1.85 -26.39 -28.34
N ALA A 69 1.37 -27.35 -27.54
CA ALA A 69 0.69 -27.05 -26.28
C ALA A 69 1.64 -26.49 -25.22
N GLU A 70 2.87 -27.00 -25.14
CA GLU A 70 3.89 -26.47 -24.23
C GLU A 70 4.31 -25.05 -24.63
N ARG A 71 4.50 -24.77 -25.93
CA ARG A 71 4.78 -23.41 -26.42
C ARG A 71 3.64 -22.43 -26.12
N GLN A 72 2.39 -22.87 -26.27
CA GLN A 72 1.24 -22.05 -25.93
C GLN A 72 1.21 -21.71 -24.44
N LEU A 73 1.41 -22.72 -23.57
CA LEU A 73 1.47 -22.50 -22.13
C LEU A 73 2.61 -21.55 -21.75
N VAL A 74 3.80 -21.73 -22.32
CA VAL A 74 4.94 -20.82 -22.09
C VAL A 74 4.63 -19.39 -22.55
N SER A 75 3.96 -19.24 -23.70
CA SER A 75 3.55 -17.94 -24.23
C SER A 75 2.59 -17.22 -23.29
N GLU A 76 1.61 -17.95 -22.73
CA GLU A 76 0.64 -17.39 -21.77
C GLU A 76 1.34 -16.93 -20.48
N ILE A 77 2.27 -17.71 -19.94
CA ILE A 77 3.06 -17.31 -18.76
C ILE A 77 3.92 -16.08 -19.06
N ALA A 78 4.59 -16.06 -20.22
CA ALA A 78 5.42 -14.92 -20.63
C ALA A 78 4.59 -13.63 -20.76
N ALA A 79 3.37 -13.73 -21.28
CA ALA A 79 2.44 -12.61 -21.38
C ALA A 79 2.01 -12.12 -20.00
N GLN A 80 1.53 -13.03 -19.13
CA GLN A 80 1.05 -12.67 -17.79
C GLN A 80 2.16 -12.08 -16.94
N LEU A 81 3.29 -12.77 -16.82
CA LEU A 81 4.43 -12.31 -16.03
C LEU A 81 5.04 -11.03 -16.63
N GLY A 82 5.04 -10.91 -17.96
CA GLY A 82 5.47 -9.70 -18.66
C GLY A 82 4.60 -8.48 -18.32
N GLN A 83 3.28 -8.65 -18.32
CA GLN A 83 2.33 -7.60 -17.93
C GLN A 83 2.55 -7.16 -16.49
N GLU A 84 2.56 -8.11 -15.56
CA GLU A 84 2.76 -7.86 -14.12
C GLU A 84 4.08 -7.10 -13.87
N THR A 85 5.18 -7.56 -14.47
CA THR A 85 6.49 -6.91 -14.35
C THR A 85 6.47 -5.49 -14.92
N LEU A 86 5.81 -5.28 -16.07
CA LEU A 86 5.71 -3.96 -16.69
C LEU A 86 4.80 -3.02 -15.89
N PHE A 87 3.72 -3.51 -15.27
CA PHE A 87 2.90 -2.72 -14.37
C PHE A 87 3.69 -2.26 -13.14
N SER A 88 4.48 -3.16 -12.51
CA SER A 88 5.34 -2.75 -11.40
C SER A 88 6.37 -1.67 -11.81
N ILE A 89 6.91 -1.75 -13.03
CA ILE A 89 7.85 -0.72 -13.51
C ILE A 89 7.15 0.59 -13.89
N LEU A 90 6.03 0.51 -14.60
CA LEU A 90 5.40 1.66 -15.28
C LEU A 90 4.32 2.35 -14.44
N LEU A 91 3.58 1.60 -13.62
CA LEU A 91 2.57 2.12 -12.70
C LEU A 91 3.17 2.29 -11.30
N ASP A 92 3.87 1.27 -10.80
CA ASP A 92 4.47 1.32 -9.46
C ASP A 92 5.70 2.22 -9.37
N GLY A 93 6.38 2.40 -10.50
CA GLY A 93 7.60 3.19 -10.56
C GLY A 93 8.77 2.49 -9.89
N THR A 94 8.64 1.18 -9.62
CA THR A 94 9.69 0.38 -9.04
C THR A 94 10.86 0.32 -10.02
N PRO A 95 12.07 0.75 -9.61
CA PRO A 95 13.21 0.75 -10.50
C PRO A 95 13.60 -0.69 -10.85
N ALA A 96 14.17 -0.88 -12.04
CA ALA A 96 14.72 -2.17 -12.43
C ALA A 96 15.86 -1.96 -13.43
N GLU A 97 16.98 -2.65 -13.25
CA GLU A 97 18.09 -2.64 -14.21
C GLU A 97 17.83 -3.65 -15.34
N CYS A 98 16.66 -3.56 -15.98
CA CYS A 98 16.28 -4.41 -17.10
C CYS A 98 16.02 -3.61 -18.39
N ASP A 99 16.10 -4.29 -19.53
CA ASP A 99 15.77 -3.70 -20.83
C ASP A 99 14.25 -3.65 -20.99
N VAL A 100 13.66 -2.55 -20.52
CA VAL A 100 12.19 -2.33 -20.52
C VAL A 100 11.63 -2.38 -21.94
N GLU A 101 12.31 -1.79 -22.93
CA GLU A 101 11.83 -1.80 -24.32
C GLU A 101 11.81 -3.21 -24.91
N ARG A 102 12.83 -4.02 -24.59
CA ARG A 102 12.82 -5.45 -24.92
C ARG A 102 11.69 -6.18 -24.20
N LEU A 103 11.43 -5.88 -22.92
CA LEU A 103 10.34 -6.49 -22.16
C LEU A 103 8.97 -6.16 -22.77
N LYS A 104 8.72 -4.90 -23.13
CA LYS A 104 7.50 -4.48 -23.88
C LYS A 104 7.36 -5.22 -25.20
N ALA A 105 8.46 -5.38 -25.95
CA ALA A 105 8.44 -6.11 -27.22
C ALA A 105 8.12 -7.59 -27.04
N VAL A 106 8.63 -8.23 -25.99
CA VAL A 106 8.30 -9.61 -25.64
C VAL A 106 6.84 -9.73 -25.19
N TYR A 107 6.36 -8.84 -24.34
CA TYR A 107 4.95 -8.80 -23.92
C TYR A 107 4.02 -8.71 -25.14
N ARG A 108 4.20 -7.69 -25.98
CA ARG A 108 3.39 -7.48 -27.20
C ARG A 108 3.37 -8.70 -28.11
N LYS A 109 4.50 -9.39 -28.24
CA LYS A 109 4.60 -10.62 -29.04
C LYS A 109 3.74 -11.77 -28.48
N HIS A 110 3.58 -11.86 -27.17
CA HIS A 110 2.92 -12.97 -26.50
C HIS A 110 1.46 -12.69 -26.10
N SER A 111 1.09 -11.42 -25.89
CA SER A 111 -0.26 -10.98 -25.53
C SER A 111 -1.06 -10.39 -26.69
N ASP A 112 -0.39 -10.00 -27.78
CA ASP A 112 -0.95 -9.15 -28.85
C ASP A 112 -1.54 -7.82 -28.32
N SER A 113 -1.13 -7.39 -27.12
CA SER A 113 -1.60 -6.16 -26.47
C SER A 113 -0.50 -5.09 -26.36
N ASP A 114 -0.92 -3.84 -26.22
CA ASP A 114 -0.02 -2.69 -26.08
C ASP A 114 -0.02 -2.16 -24.66
N ILE A 115 1.05 -2.48 -23.91
CA ILE A 115 1.16 -2.13 -22.50
C ILE A 115 1.13 -0.62 -22.25
N ASP A 116 1.61 0.20 -23.20
CA ASP A 116 1.60 1.65 -23.05
C ASP A 116 0.18 2.21 -23.07
N ALA A 117 -0.73 1.57 -23.82
CA ALA A 117 -2.15 1.92 -23.81
C ALA A 117 -2.82 1.46 -22.51
N GLU A 118 -2.57 0.24 -22.05
CA GLU A 118 -3.10 -0.28 -20.78
C GLU A 118 -2.68 0.59 -19.59
N VAL A 119 -1.40 0.98 -19.51
CA VAL A 119 -0.88 1.87 -18.48
C VAL A 119 -1.52 3.27 -18.54
N ALA A 120 -1.81 3.77 -19.75
CA ALA A 120 -2.47 5.06 -19.91
C ALA A 120 -3.93 5.01 -19.42
N GLU A 121 -4.66 3.94 -19.73
CA GLU A 121 -6.02 3.70 -19.24
C GLU A 121 -6.05 3.61 -17.71
N GLU A 122 -5.13 2.86 -17.10
CA GLU A 122 -5.05 2.72 -15.65
C GLU A 122 -4.77 4.07 -14.96
N ARG A 123 -3.80 4.83 -15.48
CA ARG A 123 -3.48 6.18 -14.95
C ARG A 123 -4.63 7.16 -15.11
N GLU A 124 -5.44 7.04 -16.16
CA GLU A 124 -6.64 7.86 -16.34
C GLU A 124 -7.70 7.51 -15.29
N ALA A 125 -7.89 6.22 -15.00
CA ALA A 125 -8.76 5.76 -13.93
C ALA A 125 -8.29 6.27 -12.55
N GLU A 126 -7.02 6.09 -12.20
CA GLU A 126 -6.43 6.62 -10.96
C GLU A 126 -6.55 8.15 -10.85
N ALA A 127 -6.43 8.87 -11.97
CA ALA A 127 -6.61 10.32 -11.99
C ALA A 127 -8.07 10.73 -11.77
N ALA A 128 -9.02 9.98 -12.34
CA ALA A 128 -10.45 10.21 -12.12
C ALA A 128 -10.85 9.96 -10.66
N ASP A 129 -10.37 8.88 -10.06
CA ASP A 129 -10.64 8.54 -8.66
C ASP A 129 -10.03 9.56 -7.69
N ARG A 130 -8.80 10.02 -7.98
CA ARG A 130 -8.17 11.12 -7.23
C ARG A 130 -8.94 12.43 -7.37
N ALA A 131 -9.43 12.75 -8.56
CA ALA A 131 -10.23 13.97 -8.79
C ALA A 131 -11.56 13.92 -8.04
N ALA A 132 -12.24 12.76 -8.03
CA ALA A 132 -13.47 12.56 -7.26
C ALA A 132 -13.23 12.70 -5.75
N SER A 133 -12.15 12.10 -5.25
CA SER A 133 -11.75 12.19 -3.85
C SER A 133 -11.39 13.62 -3.43
N ALA A 134 -10.65 14.36 -4.28
CA ALA A 134 -10.30 15.75 -4.02
C ALA A 134 -11.54 16.67 -4.00
N GLN A 135 -12.51 16.42 -4.89
CA GLN A 135 -13.77 17.17 -4.91
C GLN A 135 -14.58 16.94 -3.63
N ALA A 136 -14.66 15.71 -3.14
CA ALA A 136 -15.34 15.40 -1.88
C ALA A 136 -14.70 16.11 -0.67
N GLN A 137 -13.38 16.32 -0.69
CA GLN A 137 -12.64 17.01 0.36
C GLN A 137 -12.80 18.54 0.30
N ALA A 138 -12.89 19.11 -0.90
CA ALA A 138 -13.07 20.56 -1.07
C ALA A 138 -14.43 21.07 -0.56
N ASP A 139 -15.41 20.19 -0.45
CA ASP A 139 -16.74 20.49 0.10
C ASP A 139 -16.76 20.56 1.64
N GLU A 140 -15.66 20.23 2.33
CA GLU A 140 -15.53 20.51 3.77
C GLU A 140 -15.22 22.00 4.03
N PRO A 141 -16.05 22.72 4.82
CA PRO A 141 -15.82 24.12 5.10
C PRO A 141 -14.58 24.31 5.98
N ALA A 142 -13.50 24.82 5.40
CA ALA A 142 -12.33 25.31 6.14
C ALA A 142 -12.73 26.53 7.00
N THR A 143 -13.18 26.27 8.23
CA THR A 143 -13.53 27.32 9.18
C THR A 143 -12.30 27.63 10.03
N THR A 144 -11.57 28.69 9.70
CA THR A 144 -10.58 29.24 10.64
C THR A 144 -11.29 29.92 11.79
N VAL A 145 -11.50 29.18 12.88
CA VAL A 145 -12.05 29.73 14.13
C VAL A 145 -10.92 30.39 14.91
N THR A 146 -11.03 31.69 15.17
CA THR A 146 -10.11 32.41 16.06
C THR A 146 -10.74 32.53 17.44
N PHE A 147 -10.04 32.01 18.47
CA PHE A 147 -10.47 32.11 19.87
C PHE A 147 -9.72 33.24 20.60
N ALA A 148 -10.34 33.79 21.64
CA ALA A 148 -9.71 34.79 22.48
C ALA A 148 -8.54 34.19 23.28
N PRO A 149 -7.47 34.97 23.60
CA PRO A 149 -6.30 34.45 24.32
C PRO A 149 -6.59 33.86 25.70
N ASP A 150 -7.62 34.37 26.39
CA ASP A 150 -8.07 33.85 27.68
C ASP A 150 -8.69 32.45 27.57
N ALA A 151 -9.47 32.20 26.53
CA ALA A 151 -10.05 30.90 26.23
C ALA A 151 -8.98 29.86 25.89
N LEU A 152 -7.95 30.27 25.14
CA LEU A 152 -6.78 29.43 24.85
C LEU A 152 -6.02 29.07 26.13
N ALA A 153 -5.67 30.07 26.95
CA ALA A 153 -4.98 29.85 28.22
C ALA A 153 -5.80 28.97 29.17
N GLN A 154 -7.12 29.13 29.20
CA GLN A 154 -8.00 28.32 30.03
C GLN A 154 -8.07 26.87 29.54
N ALA A 155 -8.13 26.63 28.23
CA ALA A 155 -8.08 25.28 27.65
C ALA A 155 -6.75 24.58 27.95
N GLU A 156 -5.62 25.28 27.82
CA GLU A 156 -4.30 24.76 28.19
C GLU A 156 -4.22 24.38 29.68
N ALA A 157 -4.79 25.20 30.57
CA ALA A 157 -4.85 24.88 32.00
C ALA A 157 -5.67 23.62 32.28
N LEU A 158 -6.78 23.39 31.59
CA LEU A 158 -7.58 22.15 31.76
C LEU A 158 -6.83 20.91 31.24
N LEU A 159 -6.13 21.04 30.10
CA LEU A 159 -5.30 19.96 29.57
C LEU A 159 -4.17 19.56 30.53
N ALA A 160 -3.58 20.54 31.22
CA ALA A 160 -2.55 20.30 32.22
C ALA A 160 -3.08 19.59 33.47
N LEU A 161 -4.31 19.92 33.91
CA LEU A 161 -4.98 19.23 35.01
C LEU A 161 -5.35 17.78 34.67
N GLY A 162 -5.69 17.51 33.41
CA GLY A 162 -6.18 16.20 32.97
C GLY A 162 -7.65 15.95 33.32
N PRO A 163 -8.23 14.82 32.86
CA PRO A 163 -9.67 14.58 32.98
C PRO A 163 -10.12 14.44 34.45
N ASP A 164 -9.30 13.80 35.30
CA ASP A 164 -9.61 13.61 36.74
C ASP A 164 -9.42 14.88 37.59
N GLY A 165 -8.69 15.87 37.06
CA GLY A 165 -8.33 17.10 37.78
C GLY A 165 -9.35 18.23 37.63
N LEU A 166 -10.48 17.99 36.97
CA LEU A 166 -11.47 19.02 36.67
C LEU A 166 -12.50 19.23 37.78
N ASP A 167 -12.51 18.37 38.81
CA ASP A 167 -13.37 18.53 39.98
C ASP A 167 -13.07 19.84 40.71
N GLY A 168 -14.08 20.72 40.78
CA GLY A 168 -13.97 22.03 41.43
C GLY A 168 -13.49 23.17 40.53
N VAL A 169 -13.26 22.94 39.24
CA VAL A 169 -13.08 24.03 38.26
C VAL A 169 -14.40 24.80 38.11
N ALA A 170 -14.30 26.13 38.13
CA ALA A 170 -15.46 27.01 38.01
C ALA A 170 -16.14 26.88 36.64
N GLU A 171 -17.48 26.92 36.62
CA GLU A 171 -18.30 26.65 35.44
C GLU A 171 -18.05 27.67 34.32
N ASP A 172 -17.81 28.93 34.66
CA ASP A 172 -17.41 29.99 33.71
C ASP A 172 -16.11 29.67 32.97
N LYS A 173 -15.12 29.09 33.66
CA LYS A 173 -13.86 28.63 33.06
C LYS A 173 -14.06 27.43 32.15
N LEU A 174 -14.94 26.50 32.53
CA LEU A 174 -15.29 25.35 31.69
C LEU A 174 -16.00 25.82 30.41
N ALA A 175 -17.01 26.69 30.54
CA ALA A 175 -17.76 27.25 29.42
C ALA A 175 -16.85 28.01 28.42
N LEU A 176 -15.82 28.70 28.92
CA LEU A 176 -14.84 29.40 28.08
C LEU A 176 -13.91 28.44 27.31
N ALA A 177 -13.46 27.35 27.95
CA ALA A 177 -12.49 26.42 27.37
C ALA A 177 -13.11 25.33 26.46
N VAL A 178 -14.33 24.87 26.75
CA VAL A 178 -14.95 23.75 26.02
C VAL A 178 -15.03 23.97 24.48
N PRO A 179 -15.40 25.15 23.95
CA PRO A 179 -15.38 25.41 22.52
C PRO A 179 -13.98 25.28 21.90
N VAL A 180 -12.95 25.74 22.62
CA VAL A 180 -11.55 25.62 22.19
C VAL A 180 -11.13 24.15 22.15
N LEU A 181 -11.45 23.37 23.20
CA LEU A 181 -11.11 21.95 23.26
C LEU A 181 -11.80 21.15 22.14
N ARG A 182 -13.05 21.48 21.80
CA ARG A 182 -13.75 20.84 20.67
C ARG A 182 -13.07 21.13 19.34
N GLU A 183 -12.70 22.38 19.08
CA GLU A 183 -12.00 22.72 17.84
C GLU A 183 -10.61 22.10 17.80
N GLN A 184 -9.87 22.08 18.92
CA GLN A 184 -8.58 21.40 18.99
C GLN A 184 -8.71 19.90 18.69
N LEU A 185 -9.76 19.24 19.22
CA LEU A 185 -10.02 17.84 18.95
C LEU A 185 -10.38 17.60 17.49
N ALA A 186 -11.22 18.45 16.91
CA ALA A 186 -11.58 18.37 15.50
C ALA A 186 -10.38 18.61 14.57
N ALA A 187 -9.53 19.59 14.90
CA ALA A 187 -8.30 19.86 14.16
C ALA A 187 -7.30 18.69 14.23
N LEU A 188 -7.13 18.10 15.41
CA LEU A 188 -6.26 16.94 15.61
C LEU A 188 -6.77 15.70 14.87
N ASN A 189 -8.08 15.47 14.86
CA ASN A 189 -8.68 14.39 14.08
C ASN A 189 -8.48 14.59 12.57
N ARG A 190 -8.58 15.83 12.07
CA ARG A 190 -8.24 16.14 10.67
C ARG A 190 -6.75 15.91 10.38
N GLU A 191 -5.86 16.24 11.32
CA GLU A 191 -4.42 15.99 11.19
C GLU A 191 -4.11 14.49 11.14
N LEU A 192 -4.70 13.69 12.03
CA LEU A 192 -4.58 12.23 12.03
C LEU A 192 -5.08 11.62 10.71
N ALA A 193 -6.28 12.00 10.27
CA ALA A 193 -6.86 11.50 9.03
C ALA A 193 -6.02 11.92 7.80
N ALA A 194 -5.47 13.13 7.81
CA ALA A 194 -4.57 13.57 6.76
C ALA A 194 -3.27 12.76 6.77
N PHE A 195 -2.68 12.54 7.95
CA PHE A 195 -1.46 11.75 8.10
C PHE A 195 -1.63 10.32 7.58
N GLU A 196 -2.67 9.61 8.01
CA GLU A 196 -2.95 8.24 7.57
C GLU A 196 -3.19 8.18 6.05
N ARG A 197 -3.99 9.10 5.50
CA ARG A 197 -4.23 9.16 4.06
C ARG A 197 -2.96 9.40 3.27
N ASP A 198 -2.12 10.33 3.72
CA ASP A 198 -0.87 10.66 3.04
C ASP A 198 0.10 9.47 3.11
N PHE A 199 0.16 8.79 4.25
CA PHE A 199 0.89 7.52 4.41
C PHE A 199 0.39 6.43 3.47
N LYS A 200 -0.93 6.21 3.41
CA LYS A 200 -1.57 5.24 2.49
C LYS A 200 -1.25 5.57 1.04
N SER A 201 -1.31 6.84 0.67
CA SER A 201 -0.99 7.27 -0.68
C SER A 201 0.48 7.09 -1.02
N GLU A 202 1.40 7.33 -0.08
CA GLU A 202 2.84 7.19 -0.31
C GLU A 202 3.24 5.72 -0.54
N TYR A 203 2.70 4.81 0.27
CA TYR A 203 3.00 3.37 0.21
C TYR A 203 1.92 2.54 -0.50
N ARG A 204 0.99 3.22 -1.20
CA ARG A 204 -0.04 2.63 -2.07
C ARG A 204 -0.96 1.60 -1.40
N PHE A 205 -1.26 1.80 -0.13
CA PHE A 205 -2.33 1.04 0.53
C PHE A 205 -3.69 1.39 -0.07
N ASP A 206 -4.64 0.45 0.01
CA ASP A 206 -6.04 0.72 -0.30
C ASP A 206 -6.55 1.89 0.59
N PRO A 207 -7.11 2.97 0.02
CA PRO A 207 -7.66 4.08 0.78
C PRO A 207 -8.67 3.65 1.85
N GLU A 208 -9.44 2.59 1.60
CA GLU A 208 -10.50 2.06 2.48
C GLU A 208 -9.97 1.05 3.52
N GLN A 209 -8.76 0.52 3.34
CA GLN A 209 -8.17 -0.43 4.28
C GLN A 209 -7.88 0.25 5.63
N PRO A 210 -8.38 -0.27 6.77
CA PRO A 210 -7.98 0.25 8.07
C PRO A 210 -6.51 -0.10 8.36
N ILE A 211 -5.76 0.85 8.93
CA ILE A 211 -4.38 0.61 9.40
C ILE A 211 -4.33 0.85 10.90
N ASP A 212 -3.90 -0.17 11.65
CA ASP A 212 -3.44 0.02 13.02
C ASP A 212 -1.92 0.26 13.00
N PRO A 213 -1.43 1.45 13.41
CA PRO A 213 0.00 1.71 13.44
C PRO A 213 0.76 0.76 14.39
N ALA A 214 0.10 0.10 15.35
CA ALA A 214 0.75 -0.87 16.22
C ALA A 214 1.15 -2.17 15.48
N ASP A 215 0.39 -2.55 14.46
CA ASP A 215 0.57 -3.81 13.71
C ASP A 215 1.42 -3.61 12.45
N LEU A 216 1.57 -2.37 11.99
CA LEU A 216 2.20 -2.03 10.71
C LEU A 216 3.64 -2.56 10.54
N MET A 217 4.42 -2.67 11.62
CA MET A 217 5.77 -3.25 11.56
C MET A 217 5.74 -4.78 11.46
N GLU A 218 4.75 -5.44 12.06
CA GLU A 218 4.55 -6.89 11.89
C GLU A 218 4.09 -7.20 10.46
N ASP A 219 3.17 -6.39 9.93
CA ASP A 219 2.69 -6.49 8.55
C ASP A 219 3.83 -6.31 7.53
N LEU A 220 4.68 -5.30 7.74
CA LEU A 220 5.85 -5.09 6.89
C LEU A 220 6.83 -6.26 6.94
N ASP A 221 6.98 -6.90 8.11
CA ASP A 221 7.87 -8.05 8.27
C ASP A 221 7.35 -9.28 7.55
N ALA A 222 6.03 -9.47 7.57
CA ALA A 222 5.36 -10.49 6.79
C ALA A 222 5.52 -10.24 5.28
N GLU A 223 5.31 -9.00 4.82
CA GLU A 223 5.50 -8.63 3.41
C GLU A 223 6.95 -8.85 2.93
N ILE A 224 7.94 -8.46 3.74
CA ILE A 224 9.36 -8.72 3.44
C ILE A 224 9.62 -10.23 3.31
N ALA A 225 9.05 -11.04 4.21
CA ALA A 225 9.21 -12.49 4.16
C ALA A 225 8.55 -13.08 2.90
N ASP A 226 7.35 -12.63 2.54
CA ASP A 226 6.63 -13.07 1.35
C ASP A 226 7.40 -12.72 0.07
N VAL A 227 7.96 -11.51 -0.03
CA VAL A 227 8.80 -11.11 -1.17
C VAL A 227 10.08 -11.94 -1.24
N GLN A 228 10.72 -12.24 -0.10
CA GLN A 228 11.92 -13.09 -0.05
C GLN A 228 11.63 -14.52 -0.52
N ASP A 229 10.53 -15.11 -0.03
CA ASP A 229 10.12 -16.45 -0.42
C ASP A 229 9.83 -16.49 -1.93
N TYR A 230 9.12 -15.50 -2.44
CA TYR A 230 8.82 -15.40 -3.86
C TYR A 230 10.06 -15.14 -4.74
N ILE A 231 11.05 -14.39 -4.27
CA ILE A 231 12.38 -14.31 -4.91
C ILE A 231 13.01 -15.71 -5.01
N GLY A 232 12.97 -16.49 -3.93
CA GLY A 232 13.46 -17.87 -3.92
C GLY A 232 12.73 -18.77 -4.93
N GLU A 233 11.41 -18.58 -5.09
CA GLU A 233 10.62 -19.25 -6.13
C GLU A 233 11.08 -18.86 -7.54
N LEU A 234 11.28 -17.57 -7.82
CA LEU A 234 11.76 -17.09 -9.11
C LEU A 234 13.15 -17.61 -9.45
N GLU A 235 14.06 -17.63 -8.47
CA GLU A 235 15.41 -18.22 -8.64
C GLU A 235 15.34 -19.72 -8.95
N PHE A 236 14.46 -20.44 -8.26
CA PHE A 236 14.21 -21.86 -8.54
C PHE A 236 13.65 -22.05 -9.95
N GLU A 237 12.68 -21.26 -10.38
CA GLU A 237 12.11 -21.33 -11.72
C GLU A 237 13.16 -21.05 -12.80
N LEU A 238 13.98 -20.02 -12.62
CA LEU A 238 15.10 -19.72 -13.51
C LEU A 238 16.07 -20.90 -13.63
N SER A 239 16.32 -21.64 -12.53
CA SER A 239 17.18 -22.82 -12.55
C SER A 239 16.63 -23.96 -13.42
N GLN A 240 15.31 -24.01 -13.68
CA GLN A 240 14.70 -25.04 -14.54
C GLN A 240 15.03 -24.85 -16.03
N PHE A 241 15.52 -23.68 -16.43
CA PHE A 241 15.90 -23.38 -17.81
C PHE A 241 17.32 -23.82 -18.17
N VAL A 242 18.04 -24.50 -17.27
CA VAL A 242 19.39 -25.05 -17.51
C VAL A 242 19.36 -26.11 -18.62
N ASP A 243 18.31 -26.93 -18.69
CA ASP A 243 18.10 -27.85 -19.80
C ASP A 243 16.62 -28.08 -20.13
N MET A 244 16.38 -28.53 -21.36
CA MET A 244 15.03 -28.69 -21.92
C MET A 244 14.20 -29.79 -21.22
N GLN A 245 14.83 -30.81 -20.62
CA GLN A 245 14.10 -31.87 -19.92
C GLN A 245 13.58 -31.37 -18.57
N GLN A 246 14.38 -30.58 -17.85
CA GLN A 246 13.95 -29.92 -16.62
C GLN A 246 12.78 -28.97 -16.88
N LEU A 247 12.89 -28.09 -17.88
CA LEU A 247 11.80 -27.19 -18.27
C LEU A 247 10.51 -27.96 -18.60
N LYS A 248 10.59 -29.05 -19.37
CA LYS A 248 9.41 -29.87 -19.68
C LYS A 248 8.82 -30.56 -18.46
N GLY A 249 9.66 -31.05 -17.56
CA GLY A 249 9.24 -31.64 -16.29
C GLY A 249 8.46 -30.63 -15.45
N TRP A 250 9.00 -29.43 -15.33
CA TRP A 250 8.37 -28.31 -14.63
C TRP A 250 7.05 -27.88 -15.29
N LEU A 251 7.01 -27.65 -16.61
CA LEU A 251 5.78 -27.28 -17.34
C LEU A 251 4.67 -28.32 -17.16
N LYS A 252 5.03 -29.61 -17.14
CA LYS A 252 4.07 -30.69 -16.90
C LYS A 252 3.53 -30.66 -15.47
N ALA A 253 4.38 -30.40 -14.48
CA ALA A 253 3.97 -30.27 -13.09
C ALA A 253 3.03 -29.06 -12.90
N MET A 254 3.39 -27.90 -13.46
CA MET A 254 2.60 -26.68 -13.39
C MET A 254 1.25 -26.84 -14.08
N LYS A 255 1.21 -27.42 -15.28
CA LYS A 255 -0.07 -27.74 -15.96
C LYS A 255 -0.97 -28.63 -15.10
N LYS A 256 -0.40 -29.63 -14.43
CA LYS A 256 -1.15 -30.52 -13.54
C LYS A 256 -1.73 -29.79 -12.33
N GLN A 257 -0.98 -28.83 -11.76
CA GLN A 257 -1.46 -27.97 -10.69
C GLN A 257 -2.63 -27.10 -11.15
N LEU A 258 -2.50 -26.38 -12.26
CA LEU A 258 -3.58 -25.55 -12.82
C LEU A 258 -4.87 -26.33 -13.08
N GLU A 259 -4.75 -27.54 -13.64
CA GLU A 259 -5.90 -28.42 -13.82
C GLU A 259 -6.49 -28.94 -12.50
N ALA A 260 -5.67 -29.09 -11.45
CA ALA A 260 -6.16 -29.49 -10.13
C ALA A 260 -6.91 -28.34 -9.45
N THR A 261 -6.41 -27.12 -9.54
CA THR A 261 -7.05 -25.90 -9.00
C THR A 261 -8.40 -25.65 -9.67
N ARG A 262 -8.46 -25.63 -11.01
CA ARG A 262 -9.71 -25.48 -11.76
C ARG A 262 -10.76 -26.54 -11.41
N ARG A 263 -10.34 -27.78 -11.11
CA ARG A 263 -11.26 -28.85 -10.68
C ARG A 263 -11.80 -28.64 -9.27
N ARG A 264 -11.07 -27.95 -8.39
CA ARG A 264 -11.55 -27.59 -7.04
C ARG A 264 -12.54 -26.44 -7.14
N GLU A 265 -12.22 -25.41 -7.92
CA GLU A 265 -13.08 -24.25 -8.16
C GLU A 265 -14.40 -24.65 -8.83
N ALA A 266 -14.39 -25.57 -9.80
CA ALA A 266 -15.61 -26.08 -10.43
C ALA A 266 -16.48 -26.98 -9.52
N ARG A 267 -16.04 -27.27 -8.29
CA ARG A 267 -16.75 -28.08 -7.30
C ARG A 267 -17.18 -27.28 -6.07
N GLY A 268 -16.70 -26.05 -5.91
CA GLY A 268 -17.15 -25.09 -4.90
C GLY A 268 -18.32 -24.29 -5.44
#